data_AF-G3AYQ3-F1
#
_entry.id   AF-G3AYQ3-F1
#
_cell.length_a   1.000
_cell.length_b   1.000
_cell.length_c   1.000
_cell.angle_alpha   90.00
_cell.angle_beta   90.00
_cell.angle_gamma   90.00
#
_symmetry.space_group_name_H-M   'P 1'
#
loop_
_entity.id
_entity.type
_entity.pdbx_description
1 polymer ?
#
loop_
_entity_poly.entity_id
_entity_poly.type
_entity_poly.pdbx_seq_one_letter_code
_entity_poly.pdbx_strand_id
1 'polypeptide(L)'
;MLELDQNISLYNSKSEFRAGVDGIRKIITPVTIENEFNRSKERFERLKFTYLEQEARDKFLRIVLNEEQHDFGDMEKGNRQVKATLEGLENSVVLKQNEIEGTTAQLLHLYKMQASQLSKLNTLTVEISLMESEFEKEDIGTYNSLLNNMDMSKLHKSDNDNAILNYIDSQQNDRDSQDMTLKETNEQIEVVKGHSNVKESYIKELESKLKELQQTIAKNVTGNQDAVNDHSILGHWLVTMNKLLGNFNTFRLDTTIQDDIILLNFSKYEIKLNKYSLAILDTNANIDSITYNTSNDKVRQLSEIICKLFM
;
A
#
# COMPACT_ATOMS: atom_id res chain seq x y z
N MET A 1 -64.27 -19.81 -57.50
CA MET A 1 -63.13 -19.94 -56.58
C MET A 1 -61.88 -20.02 -57.44
N LEU A 2 -61.16 -18.91 -57.61
CA LEU A 2 -59.89 -18.87 -58.34
C LEU A 2 -58.81 -18.68 -57.29
N GLU A 3 -57.94 -19.67 -57.19
CA GLU A 3 -56.77 -19.71 -56.30
C GLU A 3 -55.96 -18.43 -56.45
N LEU A 4 -55.88 -17.66 -55.36
CA LEU A 4 -55.31 -16.32 -55.31
C LEU A 4 -53.99 -16.32 -54.52
N ASP A 5 -53.24 -17.42 -54.66
CA ASP A 5 -52.06 -17.74 -53.86
C ASP A 5 -50.76 -17.60 -54.68
N GLN A 6 -50.69 -16.56 -55.51
CA GLN A 6 -49.43 -16.17 -56.15
C GLN A 6 -48.70 -15.20 -55.22
N ASN A 7 -47.70 -15.73 -54.50
CA ASN A 7 -46.67 -14.95 -53.84
C ASN A 7 -46.03 -14.00 -54.86
N ILE A 8 -46.41 -12.73 -54.82
CA ILE A 8 -45.84 -11.68 -55.67
C ILE A 8 -44.40 -11.45 -55.20
N SER A 9 -43.44 -12.01 -55.93
CA SER A 9 -42.02 -11.83 -55.64
C SER A 9 -41.52 -10.51 -56.23
N LEU A 10 -40.83 -9.71 -55.40
CA LEU A 10 -40.22 -8.45 -55.84
C LEU A 10 -39.26 -8.66 -57.02
N TYR A 11 -38.61 -9.82 -57.09
CA TYR A 11 -37.65 -10.21 -58.14
C TYR A 11 -38.31 -10.35 -59.53
N ASN A 12 -39.54 -10.86 -59.58
CA ASN A 12 -40.29 -11.08 -60.81
C ASN A 12 -41.27 -9.94 -61.15
N SER A 13 -41.45 -8.97 -60.25
CA SER A 13 -42.39 -7.85 -60.41
C SER A 13 -42.24 -7.09 -61.74
N LYS A 14 -41.00 -6.90 -62.21
CA LYS A 14 -40.70 -6.20 -63.46
C LYS A 14 -41.07 -7.00 -64.70
N SER A 15 -40.89 -8.33 -64.69
CA SER A 15 -41.26 -9.19 -65.82
C SER A 15 -42.77 -9.41 -65.84
N GLU A 16 -43.42 -9.55 -64.69
CA GLU A 16 -44.87 -9.66 -64.55
C GLU A 16 -45.59 -8.38 -64.97
N PHE A 17 -45.07 -7.21 -64.61
CA PHE A 17 -45.62 -5.93 -65.07
C PHE A 17 -45.55 -5.80 -66.59
N ARG A 18 -44.42 -6.16 -67.21
CA ARG A 18 -44.28 -6.15 -68.67
C ARG A 18 -45.25 -7.13 -69.34
N ALA A 19 -45.39 -8.34 -68.79
CA ALA A 19 -46.34 -9.32 -69.30
C ALA A 19 -47.80 -8.82 -69.20
N GLY A 20 -48.16 -8.11 -68.12
CA GLY A 20 -49.48 -7.49 -67.97
C GLY A 20 -49.72 -6.36 -68.98
N VAL A 21 -48.74 -5.48 -69.19
CA VAL A 21 -48.82 -4.39 -70.19
C VAL A 21 -48.92 -4.94 -71.61
N ASP A 22 -48.18 -6.00 -71.93
CA ASP A 22 -48.25 -6.67 -73.23
C ASP A 22 -49.57 -7.45 -73.42
N GLY A 23 -50.16 -7.94 -72.33
CA GLY A 23 -51.50 -8.54 -72.30
C GLY A 23 -52.59 -7.53 -72.61
N ILE A 24 -52.54 -6.33 -72.01
CA ILE A 24 -53.50 -5.24 -72.26
C ILE A 24 -53.49 -4.82 -73.74
N ARG A 25 -52.33 -4.82 -74.41
CA ARG A 25 -52.22 -4.52 -75.85
C ARG A 25 -52.96 -5.53 -76.76
N LYS A 26 -53.30 -6.72 -76.27
CA LYS A 26 -53.96 -7.79 -77.06
C LYS A 26 -55.45 -7.93 -76.78
N ILE A 27 -56.02 -7.11 -75.89
CA ILE A 27 -57.41 -7.23 -75.43
C ILE A 27 -58.33 -6.28 -76.22
N ILE A 28 -59.47 -6.79 -76.71
CA ILE A 28 -60.35 -6.11 -77.68
C ILE A 28 -61.60 -5.49 -77.00
N THR A 29 -61.95 -5.91 -75.78
CA THR A 29 -63.19 -5.49 -75.10
C THR A 29 -62.96 -4.56 -73.90
N PRO A 30 -63.79 -3.51 -73.70
CA PRO A 30 -63.63 -2.56 -72.58
C PRO A 30 -63.70 -3.19 -71.18
N VAL A 31 -64.61 -4.14 -70.96
CA VAL A 31 -64.80 -4.82 -69.66
C VAL A 31 -63.56 -5.62 -69.24
N THR A 32 -62.85 -6.21 -70.21
CA THR A 32 -61.61 -6.94 -69.96
C THR A 32 -60.44 -6.02 -69.62
N ILE A 33 -60.44 -4.77 -70.11
CA ILE A 33 -59.43 -3.76 -69.75
C ILE A 33 -59.66 -3.29 -68.31
N GLU A 34 -60.92 -3.06 -67.91
CA GLU A 34 -61.27 -2.65 -66.55
C GLU A 34 -60.91 -3.73 -65.52
N ASN A 35 -61.17 -5.00 -65.84
CA ASN A 35 -60.79 -6.13 -65.00
C ASN A 35 -59.25 -6.28 -64.86
N GLU A 36 -58.49 -6.12 -65.95
CA GLU A 36 -57.03 -6.15 -65.89
C GLU A 36 -56.45 -4.93 -65.16
N PHE A 37 -57.07 -3.76 -65.28
CA PHE A 37 -56.68 -2.57 -64.52
C PHE A 37 -56.88 -2.77 -63.01
N ASN A 38 -58.02 -3.31 -62.60
CA ASN A 38 -58.30 -3.61 -61.20
C ASN A 38 -57.36 -4.68 -60.64
N ARG A 39 -57.06 -5.73 -61.41
CA ARG A 39 -56.04 -6.74 -61.04
C ARG A 39 -54.65 -6.15 -60.89
N SER A 40 -54.25 -5.27 -61.80
CA SER A 40 -52.96 -4.59 -61.75
C SER A 40 -52.87 -3.70 -60.51
N LYS A 41 -53.94 -2.95 -60.20
CA LYS A 41 -54.04 -2.13 -58.99
C LYS A 41 -53.88 -2.96 -57.71
N GLU A 42 -54.58 -4.08 -57.58
CA GLU A 42 -54.43 -4.98 -56.43
C GLU A 42 -53.01 -5.55 -56.31
N ARG A 43 -52.37 -5.90 -57.44
CA ARG A 43 -50.97 -6.35 -57.45
C ARG A 43 -50.01 -5.26 -56.99
N PHE A 44 -50.22 -4.01 -57.41
CA PHE A 44 -49.39 -2.88 -56.99
C PHE A 44 -49.54 -2.56 -55.51
N GLU A 45 -50.76 -2.61 -54.98
CA GLU A 45 -51.00 -2.42 -53.55
C GLU A 45 -50.30 -3.51 -52.73
N ARG A 46 -50.37 -4.77 -53.16
CA ARG A 46 -49.63 -5.87 -52.53
C ARG A 46 -48.12 -5.68 -52.61
N LEU A 47 -47.59 -5.34 -53.79
CA LEU A 47 -46.16 -5.09 -53.98
C LEU A 47 -45.64 -3.95 -53.09
N LYS A 48 -46.46 -2.90 -52.91
CA LYS A 48 -46.16 -1.80 -51.98
C LYS A 48 -46.08 -2.30 -50.54
N PHE A 49 -47.02 -3.13 -50.09
CA PHE A 49 -46.98 -3.74 -48.75
C PHE A 49 -45.75 -4.63 -48.56
N THR A 50 -45.43 -5.49 -49.52
CA THR A 50 -44.25 -6.36 -49.48
C THR A 50 -42.95 -5.55 -49.41
N TYR A 51 -42.86 -4.45 -50.16
CA TYR A 51 -41.70 -3.55 -50.09
C TYR A 51 -41.56 -2.88 -48.73
N LEU A 52 -42.66 -2.37 -48.16
CA LEU A 52 -42.69 -1.77 -46.83
C LEU A 52 -42.32 -2.78 -45.74
N GLU A 53 -42.80 -4.01 -45.84
CA GLU A 53 -42.47 -5.09 -44.92
C GLU A 53 -40.98 -5.45 -45.00
N GLN A 54 -40.43 -5.56 -46.21
CA GLN A 54 -39.01 -5.82 -46.42
C GLN A 54 -38.15 -4.67 -45.87
N GLU A 55 -38.52 -3.41 -46.11
CA GLU A 55 -37.79 -2.25 -45.58
C GLU A 55 -37.87 -2.19 -44.04
N ALA A 56 -39.03 -2.51 -43.45
CA ALA A 56 -39.19 -2.58 -42.00
C ALA A 56 -38.36 -3.71 -41.39
N ARG A 57 -38.33 -4.88 -42.05
CA ARG A 57 -37.51 -6.02 -41.63
C ARG A 57 -36.02 -5.70 -41.71
N ASP A 58 -35.57 -5.08 -42.79
CA ASP A 58 -34.16 -4.68 -42.95
C ASP A 58 -33.76 -3.61 -41.94
N LYS A 59 -34.63 -2.64 -41.64
CA LYS A 59 -34.40 -1.65 -40.57
C LYS A 59 -34.34 -2.33 -39.21
N PHE A 60 -35.27 -3.23 -38.90
CA PHE A 60 -35.27 -3.98 -37.64
C PHE A 60 -34.00 -4.82 -37.47
N LEU A 61 -33.60 -5.57 -38.50
CA LEU A 61 -32.37 -6.36 -38.49
C LEU A 61 -31.14 -5.47 -38.31
N ARG A 62 -31.10 -4.31 -38.97
CA ARG A 62 -29.99 -3.36 -38.82
C ARG A 62 -29.93 -2.78 -37.40
N ILE A 63 -31.06 -2.51 -36.76
CA ILE A 63 -31.13 -2.05 -35.37
C ILE A 63 -30.63 -3.15 -34.43
N VAL A 64 -31.22 -4.35 -34.50
CA VAL A 64 -30.85 -5.47 -33.64
C VAL A 64 -29.37 -5.85 -33.80
N LEU A 65 -28.88 -5.98 -35.03
CA LEU A 65 -27.49 -6.39 -35.27
C LEU A 65 -26.45 -5.30 -34.95
N ASN A 66 -26.78 -4.02 -35.12
CA ASN A 66 -25.81 -2.94 -34.84
C ASN A 66 -25.88 -2.43 -33.40
N GLU A 67 -27.03 -2.42 -32.74
CA GLU A 67 -27.15 -1.98 -31.35
C GLU A 67 -26.61 -3.05 -30.38
N GLU A 68 -26.84 -4.33 -30.63
CA GLU A 68 -26.34 -5.40 -29.75
C GLU A 68 -24.82 -5.63 -29.87
N GLN A 69 -24.19 -5.37 -31.01
CA GLN A 69 -22.73 -5.62 -31.12
C GLN A 69 -21.87 -4.54 -30.46
N HIS A 70 -22.34 -3.30 -30.39
CA HIS A 70 -21.56 -2.22 -29.79
C HIS A 70 -21.56 -2.27 -28.27
N ASP A 71 -22.67 -2.63 -27.63
CA ASP A 71 -22.79 -2.54 -26.18
C ASP A 71 -22.19 -3.76 -25.43
N PHE A 72 -22.29 -4.96 -26.02
CA PHE A 72 -21.77 -6.17 -25.39
C PHE A 72 -20.23 -6.20 -25.29
N GLY A 73 -19.52 -5.67 -26.30
CA GLY A 73 -18.06 -5.66 -26.30
C GLY A 73 -17.48 -4.73 -25.23
N ASP A 74 -18.10 -3.56 -25.04
CA ASP A 74 -17.67 -2.60 -24.03
C ASP A 74 -18.09 -3.05 -22.62
N MET A 75 -19.26 -3.66 -22.46
CA MET A 75 -19.66 -4.29 -21.20
C MET A 75 -18.78 -5.48 -20.82
N GLU A 76 -18.36 -6.32 -21.77
CA GLU A 76 -17.46 -7.44 -21.50
C GLU A 76 -16.06 -6.94 -21.08
N LYS A 77 -15.54 -5.91 -21.76
CA LYS A 77 -14.29 -5.26 -21.36
C LYS A 77 -14.39 -4.63 -19.98
N GLY A 78 -15.49 -3.94 -19.68
CA GLY A 78 -15.77 -3.38 -18.36
C GLY A 78 -15.79 -4.45 -17.27
N ASN A 79 -16.49 -5.57 -17.51
CA ASN A 79 -16.51 -6.70 -16.57
C ASN A 79 -15.14 -7.33 -16.35
N ARG A 80 -14.31 -7.46 -17.40
CA ARG A 80 -12.94 -7.98 -17.26
C ARG A 80 -12.06 -7.02 -16.45
N GLN A 81 -12.17 -5.72 -16.68
CA GLN A 81 -11.45 -4.71 -15.89
C GLN A 81 -11.88 -4.73 -14.43
N VAL A 82 -13.19 -4.73 -14.16
CA VAL A 82 -13.73 -4.80 -12.79
C VAL A 82 -13.29 -6.09 -12.09
N LYS A 83 -13.28 -7.22 -12.79
CA LYS A 83 -12.80 -8.48 -12.22
C LYS A 83 -11.31 -8.40 -11.86
N ALA A 84 -10.48 -7.84 -12.75
CA ALA A 84 -9.05 -7.69 -12.48
C ALA A 84 -8.77 -6.72 -11.32
N THR A 85 -9.53 -5.64 -11.18
CA THR A 85 -9.40 -4.75 -10.03
C THR A 85 -9.84 -5.43 -8.74
N LEU A 86 -10.89 -6.26 -8.79
CA LEU A 86 -11.39 -7.00 -7.63
C LEU A 86 -10.37 -8.04 -7.15
N GLU A 87 -9.76 -8.80 -8.07
CA GLU A 87 -8.68 -9.75 -7.77
C GLU A 87 -7.43 -9.03 -7.20
N GLY A 88 -7.12 -7.84 -7.72
CA GLY A 88 -6.06 -6.99 -7.17
C GLY A 88 -6.37 -6.52 -5.74
N LEU A 89 -7.63 -6.15 -5.48
CA LEU A 89 -8.08 -5.72 -4.16
C LEU A 89 -8.06 -6.88 -3.16
N GLU A 90 -8.52 -8.06 -3.57
CA GLU A 90 -8.52 -9.27 -2.74
C GLU A 90 -7.09 -9.63 -2.29
N ASN A 91 -6.13 -9.63 -3.23
CA ASN A 91 -4.73 -9.86 -2.92
C ASN A 91 -4.16 -8.81 -1.95
N SER A 92 -4.53 -7.54 -2.13
CA SER A 92 -4.12 -6.46 -1.23
C SER A 92 -4.67 -6.65 0.19
N VAL A 93 -5.94 -7.07 0.30
CA VAL A 93 -6.58 -7.37 1.60
C VAL A 93 -5.88 -8.53 2.29
N VAL A 94 -5.57 -9.61 1.57
CA VAL A 94 -4.84 -10.76 2.11
C VAL A 94 -3.44 -10.36 2.60
N LEU A 95 -2.72 -9.54 1.84
CA LEU A 95 -1.41 -9.02 2.27
C LEU A 95 -1.53 -8.17 3.54
N LYS A 96 -2.51 -7.27 3.60
CA LYS A 96 -2.76 -6.44 4.79
C LYS A 96 -3.15 -7.27 6.00
N GLN A 97 -3.93 -8.33 5.81
CA GLN A 97 -4.28 -9.25 6.88
C GLN A 97 -3.03 -9.97 7.43
N ASN A 98 -2.15 -10.46 6.55
CA ASN A 98 -0.90 -11.09 6.97
C ASN A 98 0.02 -10.11 7.71
N GLU A 99 0.09 -8.84 7.30
CA GLU A 99 0.81 -7.79 8.03
C GLU A 99 0.22 -7.55 9.43
N ILE A 100 -1.12 -7.51 9.55
CA ILE A 100 -1.80 -7.36 10.84
C ILE A 100 -1.55 -8.56 11.75
N GLU A 101 -1.62 -9.78 11.22
CA GLU A 101 -1.35 -10.99 11.99
C GLU A 101 0.12 -11.03 12.47
N GLY A 102 1.07 -10.66 11.61
CA GLY A 102 2.48 -10.55 11.96
C GLY A 102 2.76 -9.50 13.05
N THR A 103 2.20 -8.30 12.90
CA THR A 103 2.34 -7.23 13.90
C THR A 103 1.66 -7.58 15.22
N THR A 104 0.50 -8.25 15.18
CA THR A 104 -0.20 -8.73 16.38
C THR A 104 0.63 -9.77 17.13
N ALA A 105 1.25 -10.71 16.42
CA ALA A 105 2.13 -11.70 17.03
C ALA A 105 3.36 -11.04 17.70
N GLN A 106 3.96 -10.04 17.05
CA GLN A 106 5.06 -9.26 17.63
C GLN A 106 4.62 -8.48 18.88
N LEU A 107 3.45 -7.84 18.84
CA LEU A 107 2.86 -7.14 19.98
C LEU A 107 2.63 -8.07 21.18
N LEU A 108 2.07 -9.26 20.93
CA LEU A 108 1.88 -10.27 21.98
C LEU A 108 3.22 -10.74 22.58
N HIS A 109 4.25 -10.90 21.75
CA HIS A 109 5.59 -11.25 22.22
C HIS A 109 6.18 -10.13 23.11
N LEU A 110 6.11 -8.88 22.66
CA LEU A 110 6.58 -7.73 23.43
C LEU A 110 5.82 -7.58 24.74
N TYR A 111 4.50 -7.77 24.74
CA TYR A 111 3.68 -7.72 25.94
C TYR A 111 4.07 -8.81 26.95
N LYS A 112 4.28 -10.06 26.48
CA LYS A 112 4.77 -11.16 27.34
C LYS A 112 6.14 -10.84 27.94
N MET A 113 7.04 -10.27 27.15
CA MET A 113 8.38 -9.88 27.61
C MET A 113 8.29 -8.77 28.67
N GLN A 114 7.45 -7.76 28.45
CA GLN A 114 7.22 -6.68 29.39
C GLN A 114 6.59 -7.19 30.71
N ALA A 115 5.60 -8.09 30.63
CA ALA A 115 5.01 -8.71 31.81
C ALA A 115 6.05 -9.50 32.63
N SER A 116 6.94 -10.22 31.96
CA SER A 116 8.06 -10.92 32.60
C SER A 116 9.03 -9.94 33.29
N GLN A 117 9.40 -8.85 32.62
CA GLN A 117 10.25 -7.81 33.20
C GLN A 117 9.60 -7.15 34.42
N LEU A 118 8.30 -6.87 34.37
CA LEU A 118 7.55 -6.27 35.47
C LEU A 118 7.48 -7.21 36.68
N SER A 119 7.31 -8.52 36.44
CA SER A 119 7.42 -9.53 37.50
C SER A 119 8.81 -9.53 38.15
N LYS A 120 9.88 -9.44 37.35
CA LYS A 120 11.27 -9.38 37.87
C LYS A 120 11.54 -8.10 38.66
N LEU A 121 10.99 -6.97 38.22
CA LEU A 121 11.09 -5.72 38.97
C LEU A 121 10.37 -5.83 40.30
N ASN A 122 9.18 -6.42 40.33
CA ASN A 122 8.45 -6.62 41.58
C ASN A 122 9.22 -7.52 42.55
N THR A 123 9.84 -8.61 42.08
CA THR A 123 10.68 -9.46 42.94
C THR A 123 11.90 -8.70 43.46
N LEU A 124 12.55 -7.91 42.60
CA LEU A 124 13.70 -7.10 43.00
C LEU A 124 13.31 -6.04 44.05
N THR A 125 12.15 -5.39 43.89
CA THR A 125 11.64 -4.44 44.88
C THR A 125 11.39 -5.11 46.24
N VAL A 126 10.89 -6.35 46.25
CA VAL A 126 10.72 -7.13 47.49
C VAL A 126 12.08 -7.46 48.11
N GLU A 127 13.07 -7.89 47.31
CA GLU A 127 14.43 -8.15 47.79
C GLU A 127 15.09 -6.89 48.36
N ILE A 128 14.94 -5.74 47.70
CA ILE A 128 15.44 -4.45 48.22
C ILE A 128 14.78 -4.12 49.56
N SER A 129 13.46 -4.26 49.67
CA SER A 129 12.76 -3.99 50.92
C SER A 129 13.18 -4.94 52.06
N LEU A 130 13.48 -6.20 51.74
CA LEU A 130 14.03 -7.16 52.70
C LEU A 130 15.44 -6.75 53.15
N MET A 131 16.33 -6.41 52.21
CA MET A 131 17.68 -5.93 52.52
C MET A 131 17.64 -4.64 53.35
N GLU A 132 16.78 -3.68 53.00
CA GLU A 132 16.58 -2.45 53.79
C GLU A 132 16.13 -2.77 55.22
N SER A 133 15.21 -3.73 55.39
CA SER A 133 14.79 -4.18 56.72
C SER A 133 15.91 -4.89 57.49
N GLU A 134 16.77 -5.65 56.81
CA GLU A 134 17.94 -6.27 57.42
C GLU A 134 18.97 -5.23 57.85
N PHE A 135 19.26 -4.23 57.02
CA PHE A 135 20.12 -3.10 57.37
C PHE A 135 19.57 -2.30 58.56
N GLU A 136 18.27 -1.99 58.59
CA GLU A 136 17.66 -1.31 59.74
C GLU A 136 17.80 -2.13 61.04
N LYS A 137 17.64 -3.46 60.96
CA LYS A 137 17.84 -4.36 62.11
C LYS A 137 19.29 -4.42 62.54
N GLU A 138 20.23 -4.47 61.60
CA GLU A 138 21.66 -4.45 61.90
C GLU A 138 22.10 -3.11 62.47
N ASP A 139 21.62 -1.97 61.98
CA ASP A 139 21.97 -0.66 62.53
C ASP A 139 21.46 -0.51 63.98
N ILE A 140 20.23 -0.95 64.26
CA ILE A 140 19.68 -0.96 65.62
C ILE A 140 20.42 -1.97 66.51
N GLY A 141 20.75 -3.15 65.99
CA GLY A 141 21.49 -4.19 66.72
C GLY A 141 22.94 -3.79 67.00
N THR A 142 23.60 -3.15 66.04
CA THR A 142 25.00 -2.70 66.12
C THR A 142 25.10 -1.48 67.02
N TYR A 143 24.17 -0.52 66.93
CA TYR A 143 24.09 0.62 67.86
C TYR A 143 23.88 0.15 69.31
N ASN A 144 22.94 -0.77 69.56
CA ASN A 144 22.69 -1.30 70.90
C ASN A 144 23.82 -2.21 71.40
N SER A 145 24.48 -2.98 70.51
CA SER A 145 25.64 -3.78 70.89
C SER A 145 26.88 -2.93 71.12
N LEU A 146 27.12 -1.85 70.36
CA LEU A 146 28.18 -0.88 70.62
C LEU A 146 27.95 -0.14 71.93
N LEU A 147 26.71 0.23 72.26
CA LEU A 147 26.39 0.87 73.53
C LEU A 147 26.60 -0.08 74.72
N ASN A 148 26.32 -1.38 74.56
CA ASN A 148 26.56 -2.41 75.58
C ASN A 148 28.02 -2.93 75.60
N ASN A 149 28.76 -2.83 74.48
CA ASN A 149 30.16 -3.27 74.35
C ASN A 149 31.17 -2.14 74.52
N MET A 150 30.75 -0.86 74.52
CA MET A 150 31.50 0.27 75.09
C MET A 150 31.49 0.24 76.62
N ASP A 151 31.55 -0.96 77.21
CA ASP A 151 32.02 -1.11 78.57
C ASP A 151 33.54 -0.88 78.55
N MET A 152 33.91 0.40 78.71
CA MET A 152 35.28 0.90 78.81
C MET A 152 36.07 0.25 79.98
N SER A 153 35.45 -0.63 80.77
CA SER A 153 36.13 -1.45 81.78
C SER A 153 37.01 -2.56 81.22
N LYS A 154 36.87 -2.95 79.94
CA LYS A 154 37.74 -3.96 79.29
C LYS A 154 39.01 -3.39 78.67
N LEU A 155 39.15 -2.06 78.61
CA LEU A 155 40.36 -1.39 78.13
C LEU A 155 41.48 -1.31 79.18
N HIS A 156 41.20 -1.77 80.40
CA HIS A 156 42.22 -1.97 81.42
C HIS A 156 42.34 -3.45 81.78
N LYS A 157 43.46 -4.01 81.34
CA LYS A 157 44.07 -5.31 81.69
C LYS A 157 43.75 -6.45 80.71
N SER A 158 44.64 -6.61 79.74
CA SER A 158 45.00 -7.94 79.26
C SER A 158 46.47 -7.95 78.85
N ASP A 159 47.34 -8.13 79.84
CA ASP A 159 48.69 -8.67 79.65
C ASP A 159 48.57 -10.16 79.26
N ASN A 160 48.08 -10.45 78.06
CA ASN A 160 47.93 -11.83 77.62
C ASN A 160 48.20 -11.93 76.12
N ASP A 161 49.38 -12.41 75.77
CA ASP A 161 49.86 -12.66 74.40
C ASP A 161 48.87 -13.50 73.57
N ASN A 162 47.98 -14.26 74.22
CA ASN A 162 46.90 -15.02 73.61
C ASN A 162 45.81 -14.16 72.93
N ALA A 163 45.57 -12.93 73.39
CA ALA A 163 44.58 -12.04 72.75
C ALA A 163 45.12 -11.46 71.43
N ILE A 164 46.43 -11.22 71.36
CA ILE A 164 47.13 -10.78 70.16
C ILE A 164 47.17 -11.92 69.14
N LEU A 165 47.45 -13.15 69.59
CA LEU A 165 47.42 -14.34 68.72
C LEU A 165 46.04 -14.58 68.10
N ASN A 166 44.96 -14.52 68.90
CA ASN A 166 43.60 -14.68 68.37
C ASN A 166 43.19 -13.58 67.37
N TYR A 167 43.69 -12.34 67.57
CA TYR A 167 43.47 -11.25 66.62
C TYR A 167 44.24 -11.47 65.31
N ILE A 168 45.49 -11.96 65.39
CA ILE A 168 46.29 -12.32 64.21
C ILE A 168 45.62 -13.46 63.42
N ASP A 169 45.13 -14.50 64.11
CA ASP A 169 44.43 -15.62 63.47
C ASP A 169 43.13 -15.18 62.79
N SER A 170 42.36 -14.27 63.42
CA SER A 170 41.17 -13.69 62.81
C SER A 170 41.51 -12.90 61.54
N GLN A 171 42.56 -12.07 61.59
CA GLN A 171 42.99 -11.30 60.42
C GLN A 171 43.55 -12.18 59.30
N GLN A 172 44.17 -13.32 59.63
CA GLN A 172 44.60 -14.31 58.63
C GLN A 172 43.41 -14.99 57.95
N ASN A 173 42.40 -15.40 58.71
CA ASN A 173 41.19 -15.99 58.14
C ASN A 173 40.42 -15.00 57.24
N ASP A 174 40.38 -13.72 57.62
CA ASP A 174 39.79 -12.66 56.81
C ASP A 174 40.55 -12.47 55.49
N ARG A 175 41.89 -12.49 55.53
CA ARG A 175 42.72 -12.43 54.32
C ARG A 175 42.55 -13.65 53.43
N ASP A 176 42.48 -14.85 53.99
CA ASP A 176 42.28 -16.08 53.23
C ASP A 176 40.90 -16.09 52.55
N SER A 177 39.87 -15.56 53.23
CA SER A 177 38.53 -15.39 52.67
C SER A 177 38.50 -14.35 51.53
N GLN A 178 39.25 -13.25 51.69
CA GLN A 178 39.43 -12.26 50.62
C GLN A 178 40.17 -12.83 49.42
N ASP A 179 41.24 -13.62 49.64
CA ASP A 179 42.00 -14.28 48.56
C ASP A 179 41.13 -15.30 47.79
N MET A 180 40.26 -16.03 48.49
CA MET A 180 39.28 -16.92 47.85
C MET A 180 38.28 -16.13 46.99
N THR A 181 37.76 -15.02 47.49
CA THR A 181 36.83 -14.15 46.75
C THR A 181 37.51 -13.52 45.53
N LEU A 182 38.77 -13.09 45.67
CA LEU A 182 39.58 -12.58 44.56
C LEU A 182 39.83 -13.65 43.50
N LYS A 183 40.04 -14.90 43.90
CA LYS A 183 40.22 -16.00 42.96
C LYS A 183 38.94 -16.29 42.18
N GLU A 184 37.79 -16.38 42.85
CA GLU A 184 36.49 -16.60 42.21
C GLU A 184 36.13 -15.46 41.24
N THR A 185 36.33 -14.21 41.64
CA THR A 185 36.08 -13.06 40.76
C THR A 185 37.02 -13.05 39.55
N ASN A 186 38.28 -13.46 39.72
CA ASN A 186 39.24 -13.54 38.60
C ASN A 186 38.88 -14.68 37.62
N GLU A 187 38.38 -15.81 38.12
CA GLU A 187 37.83 -16.89 37.28
C GLU A 187 36.59 -16.41 36.50
N GLN A 188 35.69 -15.65 37.12
CA GLN A 188 34.54 -15.06 36.44
C GLN A 188 34.96 -14.05 35.34
N ILE A 189 35.98 -13.22 35.61
CA ILE A 189 36.54 -12.29 34.62
C ILE A 189 37.07 -13.05 33.40
N GLU A 190 37.78 -14.15 33.59
CA GLU A 190 38.29 -14.95 32.47
C GLU A 190 37.15 -15.59 31.65
N VAL A 191 36.09 -16.06 32.30
CA VAL A 191 34.87 -16.54 31.61
C VAL A 191 34.23 -15.42 30.79
N VAL A 192 34.08 -14.22 31.34
CA VAL A 192 33.49 -13.07 30.65
C VAL A 192 34.36 -12.61 29.47
N LYS A 193 35.68 -12.57 29.64
CA LYS A 193 36.62 -12.28 28.55
C LYS A 193 36.49 -13.31 27.41
N GLY A 194 36.37 -14.59 27.73
CA GLY A 194 36.12 -15.65 26.76
C GLY A 194 34.84 -15.40 25.94
N HIS A 195 33.73 -15.08 26.61
CA HIS A 195 32.47 -14.73 25.95
C HIS A 195 32.58 -13.46 25.10
N SER A 196 33.33 -12.45 25.55
CA SER A 196 33.57 -11.21 24.81
C SER A 196 34.34 -11.50 23.52
N ASN A 197 35.38 -12.35 23.56
CA ASN A 197 36.14 -12.73 22.37
C ASN A 197 35.29 -13.45 21.33
N VAL A 198 34.36 -14.32 21.77
CA VAL A 198 33.41 -15.00 20.87
C VAL A 198 32.48 -13.99 20.20
N LYS A 199 31.94 -13.03 20.97
CA LYS A 199 31.08 -11.97 20.42
C LYS A 199 31.85 -11.07 19.44
N GLU A 200 33.09 -10.71 19.74
CA GLU A 200 33.92 -9.91 18.84
C GLU A 200 34.25 -10.65 17.53
N SER A 201 34.48 -11.97 17.60
CA SER A 201 34.65 -12.80 16.41
C SER A 201 33.37 -12.83 15.55
N TYR A 202 32.20 -12.93 16.18
CA TYR A 202 30.91 -12.90 15.49
C TYR A 202 30.63 -11.54 14.84
N ILE A 203 30.98 -10.43 15.52
CA ILE A 203 30.88 -9.09 14.95
C ILE A 203 31.76 -8.95 13.70
N LYS A 204 33.01 -9.43 13.74
CA LYS A 204 33.91 -9.41 12.58
C LYS A 204 33.35 -10.22 11.40
N GLU A 205 32.69 -11.34 11.68
CA GLU A 205 32.00 -12.14 10.65
C GLU A 205 30.84 -11.37 10.01
N LEU A 206 30.01 -10.70 10.82
CA LEU A 206 28.91 -9.86 10.33
C LEU A 206 29.40 -8.66 9.52
N GLU A 207 30.50 -8.03 9.94
CA GLU A 207 31.14 -6.94 9.19
C GLU A 207 31.65 -7.41 7.83
N SER A 208 32.25 -8.61 7.76
CA SER A 208 32.66 -9.21 6.49
C SER A 208 31.47 -9.46 5.57
N LYS A 209 30.37 -10.02 6.08
CA LYS A 209 29.13 -10.25 5.33
C LYS A 209 28.50 -8.95 4.84
N LEU A 210 28.50 -7.91 5.67
CA LEU A 210 28.02 -6.59 5.26
C LEU A 210 28.88 -6.01 4.14
N LYS A 211 30.21 -6.15 4.21
CA LYS A 211 31.12 -5.69 3.17
C LYS A 211 30.92 -6.45 1.85
N GLU A 212 30.68 -7.76 1.90
CA GLU A 212 30.35 -8.57 0.73
C GLU A 212 29.02 -8.15 0.10
N LEU A 213 27.99 -7.88 0.90
CA LEU A 213 26.70 -7.38 0.43
C LEU A 213 26.85 -5.99 -0.20
N GLN A 214 27.60 -5.08 0.44
CA GLN A 214 27.90 -3.76 -0.13
C GLN A 214 28.64 -3.85 -1.46
N GLN A 215 29.61 -4.75 -1.59
CA GLN A 215 30.31 -4.98 -2.86
C GLN A 215 29.38 -5.59 -3.93
N THR A 216 28.44 -6.44 -3.53
CA THR A 216 27.44 -7.02 -4.44
C THR A 216 26.46 -5.95 -4.94
N ILE A 217 26.00 -5.08 -4.05
CA ILE A 217 25.17 -3.93 -4.41
C ILE A 217 25.95 -2.98 -5.33
N ALA A 218 27.20 -2.65 -4.99
CA ALA A 218 28.05 -1.78 -5.82
C ALA A 218 28.30 -2.39 -7.22
N LYS A 219 28.48 -3.70 -7.35
CA LYS A 219 28.58 -4.41 -8.63
C LYS A 219 27.28 -4.39 -9.43
N ASN A 220 26.13 -4.54 -8.76
CA ASN A 220 24.82 -4.42 -9.42
C ASN A 220 24.51 -2.98 -9.84
N VAL A 221 25.03 -1.97 -9.13
CA VAL A 221 24.89 -0.55 -9.48
C VAL A 221 25.85 -0.13 -10.60
N THR A 222 27.03 -0.75 -10.71
CA THR A 222 28.00 -0.45 -11.79
C THR A 222 27.69 -1.15 -13.12
N GLY A 223 26.71 -2.06 -13.18
CA GLY A 223 26.19 -2.65 -14.41
C GLY A 223 25.20 -1.77 -15.19
N ASN A 224 24.71 -0.68 -14.59
CA ASN A 224 23.83 0.31 -15.23
C ASN A 224 24.44 1.71 -15.05
N GLN A 225 25.61 1.93 -15.63
CA GLN A 225 26.12 3.29 -15.86
C GLN A 225 25.46 3.87 -17.11
N ASP A 226 24.19 4.26 -16.98
CA ASP A 226 23.71 5.46 -17.66
C ASP A 226 23.48 6.50 -16.57
N ALA A 227 24.04 7.68 -16.80
CA ALA A 227 24.07 8.80 -15.87
C ALA A 227 22.75 8.94 -15.09
N VAL A 228 22.82 8.68 -13.79
CA VAL A 228 21.77 9.03 -12.84
C VAL A 228 21.78 10.56 -12.72
N ASN A 229 21.22 11.22 -13.73
CA ASN A 229 20.69 12.57 -13.62
C ASN A 229 19.57 12.49 -12.58
N ASP A 230 19.51 13.40 -11.61
CA ASP A 230 18.41 13.46 -10.63
C ASP A 230 17.02 13.53 -11.31
N HIS A 231 16.97 13.99 -12.57
CA HIS A 231 15.77 13.97 -13.42
C HIS A 231 15.30 12.55 -13.83
N SER A 232 16.20 11.57 -13.84
CA SER A 232 15.90 10.15 -14.11
C SER A 232 15.18 9.50 -12.94
N ILE A 233 15.63 9.75 -11.70
CA ILE A 233 14.97 9.26 -10.49
C ILE A 233 13.59 9.91 -10.34
N LEU A 234 13.50 11.23 -10.56
CA LEU A 234 12.25 11.97 -10.54
C LEU A 234 11.30 11.49 -11.63
N GLY A 235 11.80 11.27 -12.86
CA GLY A 235 11.03 10.71 -13.97
C GLY A 235 10.53 9.30 -13.66
N HIS A 236 11.36 8.46 -13.05
CA HIS A 236 10.96 7.12 -12.64
C HIS A 236 9.92 7.16 -11.52
N TRP A 237 10.06 8.06 -10.55
CA TRP A 237 9.08 8.26 -9.48
C TRP A 237 7.75 8.79 -10.01
N LEU A 238 7.76 9.77 -10.92
CA LEU A 238 6.57 10.31 -11.58
C LEU A 238 5.89 9.25 -12.46
N VAL A 239 6.66 8.46 -13.21
CA VAL A 239 6.09 7.34 -13.99
C VAL A 239 5.50 6.28 -13.06
N THR A 240 6.16 5.97 -11.94
CA THR A 240 5.67 4.98 -10.97
C THR A 240 4.43 5.49 -10.23
N MET A 241 4.40 6.77 -9.85
CA MET A 241 3.23 7.42 -9.25
C MET A 241 2.09 7.55 -10.24
N ASN A 242 2.33 7.94 -11.49
CA ASN A 242 1.30 7.97 -12.52
C ASN A 242 0.76 6.57 -12.85
N LYS A 243 1.60 5.53 -12.76
CA LYS A 243 1.18 4.13 -12.91
C LYS A 243 0.36 3.63 -11.72
N LEU A 244 0.72 4.04 -10.50
CA LEU A 244 -0.06 3.77 -9.29
C LEU A 244 -1.38 4.54 -9.30
N LEU A 245 -1.37 5.82 -9.64
CA LEU A 245 -2.56 6.67 -9.73
C LEU A 245 -3.49 6.21 -10.85
N GLY A 246 -2.95 5.77 -12.00
CA GLY A 246 -3.71 5.17 -13.09
C GLY A 246 -4.41 3.86 -12.72
N ASN A 247 -3.93 3.16 -11.68
CA ASN A 247 -4.59 1.97 -11.14
C ASN A 247 -5.74 2.32 -10.18
N PHE A 248 -5.77 3.54 -9.63
CA PHE A 248 -6.78 3.98 -8.66
C PHE A 248 -7.87 4.89 -9.26
N ASN A 249 -7.66 5.49 -10.45
CA ASN A 249 -8.71 6.11 -11.27
C ASN A 249 -8.19 6.60 -12.64
N THR A 250 -9.09 6.91 -13.58
CA THR A 250 -8.87 7.57 -14.89
C THR A 250 -8.38 9.02 -14.77
N PHE A 251 -7.39 9.29 -13.92
CA PHE A 251 -6.82 10.61 -13.74
C PHE A 251 -5.37 10.62 -14.21
N ARG A 252 -5.17 11.28 -15.35
CA ARG A 252 -3.85 11.54 -15.90
C ARG A 252 -3.34 12.84 -15.28
N LEU A 253 -2.27 12.74 -14.51
CA LEU A 253 -1.59 13.87 -13.90
C LEU A 253 -0.47 14.30 -14.84
N ASP A 254 -0.73 15.36 -15.61
CA ASP A 254 0.26 15.93 -16.52
C ASP A 254 0.94 17.09 -15.78
N THR A 255 2.25 16.92 -15.56
CA THR A 255 3.08 17.91 -14.86
C THR A 255 3.93 18.67 -15.87
N THR A 256 3.79 20.00 -15.92
CA THR A 256 4.66 20.86 -16.72
C THR A 256 5.35 21.88 -15.82
N ILE A 257 6.68 21.94 -15.92
CA ILE A 257 7.51 22.89 -15.20
C ILE A 257 7.85 24.01 -16.17
N GLN A 258 7.44 25.24 -15.85
CA GLN A 258 7.69 26.42 -16.68
C GLN A 258 8.08 27.59 -15.78
N ASP A 259 9.29 28.11 -15.96
CA ASP A 259 9.81 29.32 -15.30
C ASP A 259 9.47 29.43 -13.79
N ASP A 260 9.94 28.47 -12.97
CA ASP A 260 9.74 28.40 -11.51
C ASP A 260 8.30 28.11 -11.03
N ILE A 261 7.38 27.82 -11.96
CA ILE A 261 6.00 27.45 -11.65
C ILE A 261 5.78 25.99 -12.02
N ILE A 262 5.35 25.19 -11.03
CA ILE A 262 4.97 23.80 -11.25
C ILE A 262 3.47 23.79 -11.51
N LEU A 263 3.09 23.38 -12.72
CA LEU A 263 1.71 23.22 -13.13
C LEU A 263 1.36 21.74 -13.01
N LEU A 264 0.43 21.41 -12.11
CA LEU A 264 -0.15 20.08 -11.99
C LEU A 264 -1.55 20.11 -12.58
N ASN A 265 -1.72 19.49 -13.74
CA ASN A 265 -3.00 19.39 -14.40
C ASN A 265 -3.68 18.09 -14.04
N PHE A 266 -4.89 18.18 -13.49
CA PHE A 266 -5.73 17.05 -13.10
C PHE A 266 -7.14 17.22 -13.66
N SER A 267 -7.43 16.58 -14.79
CA SER A 267 -8.76 16.60 -15.42
C SER A 267 -9.31 18.01 -15.66
N LYS A 268 -10.18 18.53 -14.78
CA LYS A 268 -10.77 19.88 -14.83
C LYS A 268 -10.09 20.88 -13.89
N TYR A 269 -9.01 20.51 -13.20
CA TYR A 269 -8.35 21.36 -12.22
C TYR A 269 -6.89 21.58 -12.61
N GLU A 270 -6.48 22.84 -12.64
CA GLU A 270 -5.08 23.28 -12.82
C GLU A 270 -4.56 23.80 -11.47
N ILE A 271 -3.56 23.12 -10.91
CA ILE A 271 -2.90 23.56 -9.69
C ILE A 271 -1.60 24.26 -10.07
N LYS A 272 -1.51 25.56 -9.76
CA LYS A 272 -0.28 26.36 -9.94
C LYS A 272 0.44 26.45 -8.61
N LEU A 273 1.64 25.91 -8.57
CA LEU A 273 2.56 25.98 -7.45
C LEU A 273 3.66 26.96 -7.79
N ASN A 274 3.74 28.05 -7.04
CA ASN A 274 4.89 28.95 -6.99
C ASN A 274 5.51 28.82 -5.58
N LYS A 275 6.81 29.10 -5.45
CA LYS A 275 7.56 29.14 -4.19
C LYS A 275 6.83 29.85 -3.03
N TYR A 276 5.94 30.78 -3.34
CA TYR A 276 5.21 31.58 -2.35
C TYR A 276 3.68 31.45 -2.42
N SER A 277 3.11 30.66 -3.33
CA SER A 277 1.66 30.56 -3.48
C SER A 277 1.17 29.24 -4.08
N LEU A 278 0.00 28.81 -3.60
CA LEU A 278 -0.77 27.67 -4.13
C LEU A 278 -2.08 28.22 -4.68
N ALA A 279 -2.34 28.02 -5.97
CA ALA A 279 -3.63 28.34 -6.60
C ALA A 279 -4.22 27.09 -7.25
N ILE A 280 -5.51 26.84 -7.01
CA ILE A 280 -6.27 25.76 -7.64
C ILE A 280 -7.32 26.43 -8.53
N LEU A 281 -7.28 26.15 -9.83
CA LEU A 281 -8.17 26.71 -10.84
C LEU A 281 -9.04 25.60 -11.42
N ASP A 282 -10.36 25.78 -11.46
CA ASP A 282 -11.27 24.91 -12.22
C ASP A 282 -11.34 25.40 -13.67
N THR A 283 -11.10 24.53 -14.65
CA THR A 283 -11.06 24.87 -16.07
C THR A 283 -12.45 25.13 -16.66
N ASN A 284 -13.53 24.73 -15.97
CA ASN A 284 -14.90 24.82 -16.49
C ASN A 284 -15.83 25.74 -15.68
N ALA A 285 -15.38 26.28 -14.54
CA ALA A 285 -16.18 27.17 -13.73
C ALA A 285 -15.61 28.58 -13.74
N ASN A 286 -16.51 29.55 -13.88
CA ASN A 286 -16.25 30.97 -13.69
C ASN A 286 -15.45 31.17 -12.40
N ILE A 287 -14.46 32.05 -12.46
CA ILE A 287 -13.39 32.27 -11.49
C ILE A 287 -13.93 32.36 -10.06
N ASP A 288 -13.96 31.24 -9.36
CA ASP A 288 -13.82 31.21 -7.90
C ASP A 288 -12.37 30.84 -7.64
N SER A 289 -11.50 31.85 -7.79
CA SER A 289 -10.14 31.75 -7.31
C SER A 289 -10.20 31.57 -5.80
N ILE A 290 -10.13 30.33 -5.32
CA ILE A 290 -9.71 30.07 -3.96
C ILE A 290 -8.21 30.36 -3.93
N THR A 291 -7.91 31.66 -3.94
CA THR A 291 -6.61 32.17 -3.60
C THR A 291 -6.49 31.89 -2.11
N TYR A 292 -5.84 30.78 -1.75
CA TYR A 292 -5.33 30.63 -0.40
C TYR A 292 -4.21 31.65 -0.22
N ASN A 293 -4.58 32.92 -0.09
CA ASN A 293 -3.71 33.97 0.41
C ASN A 293 -3.57 33.71 1.91
N THR A 294 -2.82 32.66 2.24
CA THR A 294 -2.76 32.15 3.58
C THR A 294 -1.42 32.55 4.17
N SER A 295 -1.49 33.54 5.05
CA SER A 295 -0.52 33.83 6.12
C SER A 295 -0.35 32.64 7.09
N ASN A 296 -0.64 31.41 6.64
CA ASN A 296 -0.71 30.20 7.43
C ASN A 296 0.57 29.40 7.18
N ASP A 297 1.50 29.49 8.12
CA ASP A 297 2.85 28.92 8.03
C ASP A 297 2.88 27.45 7.61
N LYS A 298 1.83 26.68 7.91
CA LYS A 298 1.73 25.26 7.51
C LYS A 298 1.57 25.06 6.01
N VAL A 299 0.79 25.92 5.34
CA VAL A 299 0.59 25.83 3.89
C VAL A 299 1.85 26.30 3.17
N ARG A 300 2.52 27.33 3.70
CA ARG A 300 3.82 27.80 3.22
C ARG A 300 4.93 26.76 3.40
N GLN A 301 4.97 26.06 4.53
CA GLN A 301 5.92 24.97 4.74
C GLN A 301 5.67 23.82 3.75
N LEU A 302 4.39 23.50 3.48
CA LEU A 302 4.04 22.45 2.53
C LEU A 302 4.41 22.86 1.09
N SER A 303 4.18 24.12 0.70
CA SER A 303 4.62 24.63 -0.60
C SER A 303 6.14 24.73 -0.70
N GLU A 304 6.85 25.14 0.36
CA GLU A 304 8.32 25.15 0.40
C GLU A 304 8.91 23.74 0.31
N ILE A 305 8.31 22.75 0.96
CA ILE A 305 8.73 21.34 0.87
C ILE A 305 8.49 20.80 -0.53
N ILE A 306 7.33 21.08 -1.12
CA ILE A 306 7.00 20.68 -2.49
C ILE A 306 7.97 21.35 -3.46
N CYS A 307 8.18 22.66 -3.39
CA CYS A 307 9.14 23.36 -4.25
C CYS A 307 10.58 22.86 -4.07
N LYS A 308 11.01 22.52 -2.85
CA LYS A 308 12.33 21.90 -2.60
C LYS A 308 12.46 20.46 -3.11
N LEU A 309 11.35 19.75 -3.30
CA LEU A 309 11.35 18.41 -3.89
C LEU A 309 11.40 18.44 -5.42
N PHE A 310 11.11 19.60 -6.04
CA PHE A 310 11.01 19.77 -7.49
C PHE A 310 12.05 20.73 -8.10
N MET A 311 12.82 21.48 -7.29
CA MET A 311 14.01 22.25 -7.67
C MET A 311 15.28 21.51 -7.25
#